data_AF-A0ABD5DTL5-F1
#
_entry.id   AF-A0ABD5DTL5-F1
#
_cell.length_a   1.000
_cell.length_b   1.000
_cell.length_c   1.000
_cell.angle_alpha   90.00
_cell.angle_beta   90.00
_cell.angle_gamma   90.00
#
_symmetry.space_group_name_H-M   'P 1'
#
loop_
_entity.id
_entity.type
_entity.pdbx_description
1 polymer ?
#
loop_
_entity_poly.entity_id
_entity_poly.type
_entity_poly.pdbx_seq_one_letter_code
_entity_poly.pdbx_strand_id
1 'polypeptide(L)'
;IKHGIAADTRIGAAYLSAGVGFGGENFSHDILTLSSTVSETGVKSQLLEQVWAINEQQKEILFRKLWNYYHCDLSGKTVAIWGASFKENTPSTHNSPIHILLAALWAQGVKVRLHDPQA
;
A
#
# COMPACT_ATOMS: atom_id res chain seq x y z
N ILE A 1 3.71 17.24 11.61
CA ILE A 1 3.66 15.97 12.37
C ILE A 1 4.94 15.15 12.20
N LYS A 2 5.25 14.59 11.01
CA LYS A 2 6.49 13.80 10.77
C LYS A 2 7.77 14.44 11.33
N HIS A 3 8.01 15.72 11.00
CA HIS A 3 9.19 16.46 11.47
C HIS A 3 9.30 16.55 12.99
N GLY A 4 8.17 16.57 13.72
CA GLY A 4 8.18 16.61 15.18
C GLY A 4 8.58 15.26 15.80
N ILE A 5 8.10 14.15 15.23
CA ILE A 5 8.48 12.80 15.66
C ILE A 5 9.96 12.52 15.31
N ALA A 6 10.36 12.88 14.09
CA ALA A 6 11.71 12.66 13.58
C ALA A 6 12.81 13.47 14.30
N ALA A 7 12.44 14.52 15.04
CA ALA A 7 13.37 15.32 15.83
C ALA A 7 13.88 14.58 17.07
N ASP A 8 13.16 13.56 17.54
CA ASP A 8 13.63 12.68 18.61
C ASP A 8 14.60 11.64 18.04
N THR A 9 15.86 11.71 18.45
CA THR A 9 16.94 10.84 17.96
C THR A 9 16.75 9.37 18.31
N ARG A 10 15.91 9.04 19.31
CA ARG A 10 15.57 7.65 19.65
C ARG A 10 14.66 7.00 18.61
N ILE A 11 13.92 7.82 17.84
CA ILE A 11 13.03 7.36 16.77
C ILE A 11 13.72 7.55 15.40
N GLY A 12 14.28 8.73 15.16
CA GLY A 12 14.90 9.10 13.89
C GLY A 12 13.90 9.38 12.76
N ALA A 13 14.41 9.76 11.58
CA ALA A 13 13.57 10.18 10.44
C ALA A 13 13.28 9.07 9.42
N ALA A 14 13.98 7.94 9.52
CA ALA A 14 13.90 6.85 8.55
C ALA A 14 12.53 6.14 8.62
N TYR A 15 12.00 5.71 7.46
CA TYR A 15 10.74 4.96 7.34
C TYR A 15 9.49 5.65 7.93
N LEU A 16 9.54 6.96 8.21
CA LEU A 16 8.40 7.76 8.69
C LEU A 16 7.61 8.46 7.58
N SER A 17 7.91 8.19 6.30
CA SER A 17 7.18 8.75 5.18
C SER A 17 5.87 8.00 4.96
N ALA A 18 4.75 8.66 5.22
CA ALA A 18 3.43 8.12 4.93
C ALA A 18 3.21 7.96 3.41
N GLY A 19 2.46 6.94 3.02
CA GLY A 19 2.18 6.62 1.63
C GLY A 19 0.90 5.82 1.47
N VAL A 20 0.78 5.13 0.33
CA VAL A 20 -0.40 4.34 -0.07
C VAL A 20 -0.32 2.89 0.42
N GLY A 21 0.49 2.64 1.45
CA GLY A 21 0.87 1.30 1.89
C GLY A 21 2.21 0.86 1.30
N PHE A 22 2.85 -0.08 1.96
CA PHE A 22 4.07 -0.73 1.48
C PHE A 22 3.73 -1.92 0.57
N GLY A 23 4.69 -2.26 -0.29
CA GLY A 23 4.66 -3.45 -1.13
C GLY A 23 6.04 -4.13 -1.17
N GLY A 24 6.27 -4.92 -2.21
CA GLY A 24 7.46 -5.76 -2.30
C GLY A 24 7.30 -7.07 -1.51
N GLU A 25 8.22 -7.99 -1.76
CA GLU A 25 8.16 -9.34 -1.21
C GLU A 25 8.76 -9.41 0.19
N ASN A 26 9.95 -8.84 0.38
CA ASN A 26 10.73 -9.05 1.61
C ASN A 26 9.97 -8.62 2.87
N PHE A 27 9.49 -7.38 2.95
CA PHE A 27 8.85 -6.89 4.18
C PHE A 27 7.52 -7.60 4.47
N SER A 28 6.73 -7.88 3.42
CA SER A 28 5.48 -8.63 3.54
C SER A 28 5.75 -10.07 4.00
N HIS A 29 6.76 -10.71 3.42
CA HIS A 29 7.19 -12.06 3.77
C HIS A 29 7.67 -12.13 5.22
N ASP A 30 8.53 -11.20 5.63
CA ASP A 30 9.08 -11.17 6.99
C ASP A 30 7.99 -10.98 8.05
N ILE A 31 6.99 -10.11 7.80
CA ILE A 31 5.85 -9.91 8.70
C ILE A 31 5.04 -11.22 8.84
N LEU A 32 4.70 -11.85 7.72
CA LEU A 32 3.86 -13.05 7.70
C LEU A 32 4.58 -14.24 8.33
N THR A 33 5.86 -14.43 8.00
CA THR A 33 6.70 -15.49 8.56
C THR A 33 6.88 -15.29 10.05
N LEU A 34 7.25 -14.09 10.50
CA LEU A 34 7.42 -13.82 11.94
C LEU A 34 6.10 -13.97 12.71
N SER A 35 4.98 -13.50 12.15
CA SER A 35 3.65 -13.67 12.77
C SER A 35 3.29 -15.15 12.90
N SER A 36 3.56 -15.96 11.88
CA SER A 36 3.32 -17.41 11.88
C SER A 36 4.18 -18.10 12.92
N THR A 37 5.49 -17.84 12.94
CA THR A 37 6.42 -18.43 13.91
C THR A 37 6.02 -18.09 15.35
N VAL A 38 5.59 -16.85 15.62
CA VAL A 38 5.12 -16.47 16.96
C VAL A 38 3.83 -17.22 17.31
N SER A 39 2.90 -17.35 16.36
CA SER A 39 1.64 -18.08 16.58
C SER A 39 1.85 -19.56 16.95
N GLU A 40 2.89 -20.20 16.41
CA GLU A 40 3.27 -21.59 16.70
C GLU A 40 3.74 -21.77 18.16
N THR A 41 4.19 -20.70 18.82
CA THR A 41 4.56 -20.72 20.25
C THR A 41 3.36 -20.63 21.20
N GLY A 42 2.13 -20.54 20.66
CA GLY A 42 0.89 -20.35 21.43
C GLY A 42 0.60 -18.89 21.77
N VAL A 43 1.46 -17.95 21.36
CA VAL A 43 1.27 -16.50 21.52
C VAL A 43 0.85 -15.92 20.18
N LYS A 44 -0.27 -15.20 20.11
CA LYS A 44 -0.62 -14.44 18.89
C LYS A 44 0.05 -13.07 18.90
N SER A 45 0.81 -12.76 17.86
CA SER A 45 1.41 -11.43 17.68
C SER A 45 0.36 -10.44 17.18
N GLN A 46 -0.40 -9.84 18.10
CA GLN A 46 -1.41 -8.84 17.75
C GLN A 46 -0.79 -7.67 16.97
N LEU A 47 0.45 -7.27 17.26
CA LEU A 47 1.08 -6.13 16.59
C LEU A 47 1.32 -6.39 15.09
N LEU A 48 1.89 -7.53 14.72
CA LEU A 48 2.24 -7.82 13.32
C LEU A 48 0.99 -7.97 12.46
N GLU A 49 -0.03 -8.64 13.00
CA GLU A 49 -1.34 -8.75 12.37
C GLU A 49 -1.97 -7.36 12.14
N GLN A 50 -1.88 -6.46 13.13
CA GLN A 50 -2.39 -5.10 12.99
C GLN A 50 -1.59 -4.27 11.97
N VAL A 51 -0.27 -4.39 11.93
CA VAL A 51 0.55 -3.72 10.91
C VAL A 51 0.13 -4.15 9.51
N TRP A 52 -0.08 -5.45 9.30
CA TRP A 52 -0.57 -5.97 8.03
C TRP A 52 -1.97 -5.46 7.68
N ALA A 53 -2.91 -5.54 8.63
CA ALA A 53 -4.29 -5.10 8.42
C ALA A 53 -4.38 -3.60 8.09
N ILE A 54 -3.63 -2.76 8.81
CA ILE A 54 -3.55 -1.32 8.54
C ILE A 54 -2.97 -1.07 7.14
N ASN A 55 -1.95 -1.82 6.74
CA ASN A 55 -1.36 -1.68 5.41
C ASN A 55 -2.36 -2.00 4.30
N GLU A 56 -3.08 -3.11 4.40
CA GLU A 56 -4.09 -3.50 3.41
C GLU A 56 -5.21 -2.46 3.31
N GLN A 57 -5.69 -1.93 4.44
CA GLN A 57 -6.65 -0.83 4.46
C GLN A 57 -6.10 0.45 3.83
N GLN A 58 -4.82 0.76 4.06
CA GLN A 58 -4.16 1.95 3.52
C GLN A 58 -4.11 1.91 1.98
N LYS A 59 -3.90 0.73 1.38
CA LYS A 59 -3.88 0.55 -0.09
C LYS A 59 -5.19 0.96 -0.77
N GLU A 60 -6.31 0.90 -0.05
CA GLU A 60 -7.62 1.29 -0.59
C GLU A 60 -7.89 2.80 -0.56
N ILE A 61 -7.12 3.58 0.21
CA ILE A 61 -7.45 4.99 0.49
C ILE A 61 -7.54 5.82 -0.79
N LEU A 62 -6.65 5.60 -1.76
CA LEU A 62 -6.69 6.35 -3.02
C LEU A 62 -7.98 6.09 -3.79
N PHE A 63 -8.37 4.81 -3.90
CA PHE A 63 -9.61 4.44 -4.56
C PHE A 63 -10.81 5.05 -3.84
N ARG A 64 -10.90 4.91 -2.51
CA ARG A 64 -12.01 5.45 -1.70
C ARG A 64 -12.15 6.97 -1.87
N LYS A 65 -11.03 7.69 -1.88
CA LYS A 65 -11.04 9.15 -2.11
C LYS A 65 -11.55 9.51 -3.49
N LEU A 66 -11.07 8.83 -4.53
CA LEU A 66 -11.51 9.04 -5.91
C LEU A 66 -13.00 8.70 -6.08
N TRP A 67 -13.42 7.55 -5.57
CA TRP A 67 -14.80 7.05 -5.61
C TRP A 67 -15.77 8.03 -4.96
N ASN A 68 -15.44 8.52 -3.76
CA ASN A 68 -16.25 9.50 -3.05
C ASN A 68 -16.30 10.85 -3.76
N TYR A 69 -15.19 11.30 -4.36
CA TYR A 69 -15.14 12.55 -5.12
C TYR A 69 -16.11 12.53 -6.30
N TYR A 70 -16.27 11.38 -6.96
CA TYR A 70 -17.19 11.20 -8.07
C TYR A 70 -18.57 10.69 -7.65
N HIS A 71 -18.95 10.84 -6.37
CA HIS A 71 -20.27 10.45 -5.86
C HIS A 71 -20.65 9.00 -6.19
N CYS A 72 -19.68 8.09 -6.11
CA CYS A 72 -19.86 6.68 -6.40
C CYS A 72 -20.22 6.36 -7.87
N ASP A 73 -19.84 7.22 -8.82
CA ASP A 73 -19.99 6.95 -10.25
C ASP A 73 -18.68 7.22 -11.02
N LEU A 74 -17.94 6.15 -11.32
CA LEU A 74 -16.75 6.17 -12.17
C LEU A 74 -16.96 5.55 -13.55
N SER A 75 -18.20 5.15 -13.89
CA SER A 75 -18.45 4.36 -15.09
C SER A 75 -18.02 5.08 -16.36
N GLY A 76 -17.25 4.38 -17.21
CA GLY A 76 -16.77 4.89 -18.49
C GLY A 76 -15.70 5.98 -18.41
N LYS A 77 -15.31 6.42 -17.20
CA LYS A 77 -14.23 7.41 -17.03
C LYS A 77 -12.88 6.83 -17.38
N THR A 78 -11.92 7.69 -17.67
CA THR A 78 -10.52 7.32 -17.89
C THR A 78 -9.65 7.88 -16.76
N VAL A 79 -8.87 7.02 -16.11
CA VAL A 79 -7.94 7.38 -15.03
C VAL A 79 -6.51 7.13 -15.49
N ALA A 80 -5.67 8.15 -15.41
CA ALA A 80 -4.23 8.00 -15.60
C ALA A 80 -3.55 7.65 -14.28
N ILE A 81 -2.59 6.72 -14.32
CA ILE A 81 -1.80 6.26 -13.18
C ILE A 81 -0.33 6.41 -13.51
N TRP A 82 0.41 7.07 -12.62
CA TRP A 82 1.87 7.22 -12.71
C TRP A 82 2.53 6.39 -11.62
N GLY A 83 3.28 5.38 -12.05
CA GLY A 83 3.92 4.39 -11.17
C GLY A 83 3.11 3.10 -11.06
N ALA A 84 3.78 1.98 -11.28
CA ALA A 84 3.31 0.62 -11.09
C ALA A 84 4.20 -0.14 -10.08
N SER A 85 5.49 0.16 -10.07
CA SER A 85 6.43 -0.45 -9.12
C SER A 85 6.05 -0.17 -7.67
N PHE A 86 6.40 -1.09 -6.77
CA PHE A 86 6.07 -0.93 -5.35
C PHE A 86 6.86 0.19 -4.66
N LYS A 87 7.97 0.62 -5.27
CA LYS A 87 8.81 1.76 -4.87
C LYS A 87 9.59 2.30 -6.07
N GLU A 88 10.25 3.44 -5.88
CA GLU A 88 11.17 4.01 -6.87
C GLU A 88 12.40 3.12 -7.11
N ASN A 89 13.02 3.30 -8.29
CA ASN A 89 14.28 2.65 -8.67
C ASN A 89 14.23 1.11 -8.70
N THR A 90 13.08 0.54 -9.04
CA THR A 90 12.92 -0.89 -9.30
C THR A 90 11.82 -1.12 -10.34
N PRO A 91 11.91 -2.15 -11.19
CA PRO A 91 10.82 -2.58 -12.07
C PRO A 91 9.82 -3.52 -11.35
N SER A 92 10.07 -3.89 -10.09
CA SER A 92 9.25 -4.89 -9.41
C SER A 92 7.88 -4.31 -9.05
N THR A 93 6.84 -4.97 -9.55
CA THR A 93 5.44 -4.69 -9.21
C THR A 93 4.90 -5.68 -8.17
N HIS A 94 5.72 -6.59 -7.63
CA HIS A 94 5.29 -7.59 -6.67
C HIS A 94 4.72 -6.93 -5.40
N ASN A 95 3.52 -7.36 -5.00
CA ASN A 95 2.75 -6.79 -3.89
C ASN A 95 2.60 -5.25 -3.94
N SER A 96 2.72 -4.64 -5.12
CA SER A 96 2.56 -3.20 -5.28
C SER A 96 1.15 -2.78 -4.85
N PRO A 97 1.00 -1.67 -4.09
CA PRO A 97 -0.29 -1.07 -3.78
C PRO A 97 -1.18 -0.82 -5.02
N ILE A 98 -0.56 -0.70 -6.20
CA ILE A 98 -1.27 -0.42 -7.44
C ILE A 98 -2.27 -1.52 -7.83
N HIS A 99 -2.01 -2.78 -7.46
CA HIS A 99 -2.89 -3.90 -7.85
C HIS A 99 -4.28 -3.76 -7.25
N ILE A 100 -4.36 -3.35 -5.98
CA ILE A 100 -5.64 -3.10 -5.30
C ILE A 100 -6.39 -1.95 -5.97
N LEU A 101 -5.68 -0.88 -6.33
CA LEU A 101 -6.27 0.26 -7.02
C LEU A 101 -6.79 -0.11 -8.41
N LEU A 102 -6.00 -0.84 -9.21
CA LEU A 102 -6.38 -1.28 -10.55
C LEU A 102 -7.62 -2.18 -10.51
N ALA A 103 -7.64 -3.18 -9.62
CA ALA A 103 -8.76 -4.08 -9.45
C ALA A 103 -10.04 -3.31 -9.10
N ALA A 104 -9.95 -2.37 -8.16
CA ALA A 104 -11.08 -1.54 -7.76
C ALA A 104 -11.59 -0.63 -8.90
N LEU A 105 -10.68 -0.01 -9.67
CA LEU A 105 -11.05 0.84 -10.82
C LEU A 105 -11.75 0.04 -11.92
N TRP A 106 -11.19 -1.11 -12.30
CA TRP A 106 -11.79 -1.97 -13.33
C TRP A 106 -13.15 -2.52 -12.91
N ALA A 107 -13.33 -2.86 -11.63
CA ALA A 107 -14.62 -3.27 -11.10
C ALA A 107 -15.71 -2.18 -11.25
N GLN A 108 -15.33 -0.91 -11.41
CA GLN A 108 -16.23 0.22 -11.64
C GLN A 108 -16.34 0.66 -13.11
N GLY A 109 -15.85 -0.16 -14.05
CA GLY A 109 -15.92 0.15 -15.49
C GLY A 109 -15.01 1.30 -15.93
N VAL A 110 -13.95 1.59 -15.16
CA VAL A 110 -12.97 2.63 -15.48
C VAL A 110 -11.96 2.12 -16.51
N LYS A 111 -11.63 2.97 -17.48
CA LYS A 111 -10.51 2.77 -18.39
C LYS A 111 -9.23 3.30 -17.74
N VAL A 112 -8.18 2.49 -17.65
CA VAL A 112 -6.93 2.90 -17.02
C VAL A 112 -5.86 3.18 -18.07
N ARG A 113 -5.11 4.27 -17.90
CA ARG A 113 -3.88 4.59 -18.63
C ARG A 113 -2.72 4.60 -17.65
N LEU A 114 -1.95 3.53 -17.61
CA LEU A 114 -0.84 3.38 -16.68
C LEU A 114 0.50 3.67 -17.37
N HIS A 115 1.38 4.36 -16.67
CA HIS A 115 2.78 4.54 -17.08
C HIS A 115 3.70 4.37 -15.87
N ASP A 116 4.71 3.52 -16.01
CA ASP A 116 5.86 3.44 -15.13
C ASP A 116 7.13 3.50 -16.00
N PRO A 117 8.15 4.28 -15.62
CA PRO A 117 9.38 4.37 -16.41
C PRO A 117 10.28 3.14 -16.33
N GLN A 118 10.08 2.24 -15.35
CA GLN A 118 10.92 1.05 -15.14
C GLN A 118 10.14 -0.27 -15.23
N ALA A 119 8.85 -0.29 -14.91
CA ALA A 119 7.98 -1.48 -14.96
C ALA A 119 7.09 -1.56 -16.20
#